data_AF-A0A0M0JU59-F1
#
_entry.id   AF-A0A0M0JU59-F1
#
_cell.length_a   1.000
_cell.length_b   1.000
_cell.length_c   1.000
_cell.angle_alpha   90.00
_cell.angle_beta   90.00
_cell.angle_gamma   90.00
#
_symmetry.space_group_name_H-M   'P 1'
#
loop_
_entity.id
_entity.type
_entity.pdbx_description
1 polymer ?
#
loop_
_entity_poly.entity_id
_entity_poly.type
_entity_poly.pdbx_seq_one_letter_code
_entity_poly.pdbx_strand_id
1 'polypeptide(L)'
;MKFGKDLEQYKHPEWEDEYMNYQMLKDILRKLESQAKDEVDGEFFQALEDELEKVNSAFVEHASQIELAFDQLGSVHAGSKSGLGSRGGSHASMAPATAPGTDEALASSPSAAATADSERRKEQVFYDAYRTLGRLQTFVWINAKGFQKIMKKYDKRNELRGTGMELLPEFEKRLEREAFCSGKLLAGNANSELAEEIAARLGVPLAPAKIGRFPDGEISIQILENVRNADVYIIQPTCPPVNDNLMELLLCTSAVRRAAAARVTAIVPYYGYGRQDRKERSRVPISAADVAKMMEAMGIDRVCCVDLHCGQIQGFFGPRTPVDNLYATPIAIGYFQTRQLQNVVIVSPDAGGVARAKMFQEGLEATGMRASLAMIIPRTRVAQDSGLERTVVDLDLVGRVSGCDCIIVDDMIDTANTLCVAANELTSLGARRVFAFATHGLFSGSAAETIEGSSLEEVVVTNTIPLSPSVQRDTRKVRQVSVGKLLAQAINCIHTGDSVSRLFDPSQGATLLA
;
A
#
# COMPACT_ATOMS: atom_id res chain seq x y z
N MET A 1 2.99 -39.94 -19.82
CA MET A 1 1.74 -39.21 -20.09
C MET A 1 0.55 -39.95 -19.47
N LYS A 2 0.38 -39.91 -18.15
CA LYS A 2 -0.79 -40.49 -17.45
C LYS A 2 -1.04 -39.79 -16.10
N PHE A 3 -0.79 -38.48 -16.07
CA PHE A 3 -0.81 -37.66 -14.83
C PHE A 3 -1.78 -36.47 -14.98
N GLY A 4 -1.89 -35.91 -16.19
CA GLY A 4 -2.82 -34.81 -16.48
C GLY A 4 -4.30 -35.20 -16.68
N LYS A 5 -4.63 -36.48 -16.92
CA LYS A 5 -6.02 -36.93 -17.05
C LYS A 5 -6.66 -37.39 -15.74
N ASP A 6 -5.84 -37.75 -14.76
CA ASP A 6 -6.33 -38.19 -13.45
C ASP A 6 -6.61 -36.95 -12.56
N LEU A 7 -5.87 -35.85 -12.76
CA LEU A 7 -6.11 -34.56 -12.11
C LEU A 7 -7.48 -33.91 -12.41
N GLU A 8 -8.07 -34.14 -13.58
CA GLU A 8 -9.45 -33.69 -13.88
C GLU A 8 -10.53 -34.55 -13.20
N GLN A 9 -10.17 -35.73 -12.69
CA GLN A 9 -11.08 -36.62 -11.97
C GLN A 9 -11.02 -36.43 -10.44
N TYR A 10 -9.94 -35.84 -9.91
CA TYR A 10 -9.83 -35.42 -8.51
C TYR A 10 -10.51 -34.08 -8.21
N LYS A 11 -11.80 -33.96 -8.58
CA LYS A 11 -12.71 -33.06 -7.85
C LYS A 11 -13.19 -33.80 -6.59
N HIS A 12 -12.42 -33.76 -5.51
CA HIS A 12 -12.92 -34.20 -4.20
C HIS A 12 -13.94 -33.17 -3.69
N PRO A 13 -15.21 -33.54 -3.42
CA PRO A 13 -16.20 -32.61 -2.87
C PRO A 13 -15.90 -32.19 -1.42
N GLU A 14 -14.94 -32.85 -0.77
CA GLU A 14 -14.69 -32.77 0.67
C GLU A 14 -13.59 -31.75 1.04
N TRP A 15 -12.95 -31.12 0.05
CA TRP A 15 -11.97 -30.04 0.28
C TRP A 15 -12.62 -28.67 0.60
N GLU A 16 -13.94 -28.63 0.80
CA GLU A 16 -14.63 -27.49 1.42
C GLU A 16 -14.52 -27.50 2.96
N ASP A 17 -14.13 -28.61 3.60
CA ASP A 17 -14.26 -28.80 5.05
C ASP A 17 -12.96 -28.68 5.89
N GLU A 18 -11.76 -28.70 5.28
CA GLU A 18 -10.48 -28.55 6.01
C GLU A 18 -10.03 -27.09 6.21
N TYR A 19 -10.90 -26.33 6.87
CA TYR A 19 -10.46 -25.23 7.73
C TYR A 19 -10.29 -25.76 9.16
N MET A 20 -9.86 -24.91 10.11
CA MET A 20 -10.50 -25.00 11.45
C MET A 20 -11.98 -24.65 11.25
N ASN A 21 -12.77 -25.64 10.84
CA ASN A 21 -14.19 -25.47 10.60
C ASN A 21 -14.82 -24.95 11.90
N TYR A 22 -15.62 -23.88 11.79
CA TYR A 22 -16.38 -23.27 12.88
C TYR A 22 -17.15 -24.29 13.74
N GLN A 23 -17.48 -25.46 13.17
CA GLN A 23 -18.11 -26.58 13.85
C GLN A 23 -17.18 -27.32 14.82
N MET A 24 -15.88 -27.49 14.50
CA MET A 24 -14.92 -28.15 15.38
C MET A 24 -14.60 -27.28 16.60
N LEU A 25 -14.43 -25.97 16.40
CA LEU A 25 -14.31 -24.99 17.48
C LEU A 25 -15.58 -24.95 18.36
N LYS A 26 -16.77 -25.08 17.77
CA LYS A 26 -18.06 -25.22 18.47
C LYS A 26 -18.12 -26.48 19.34
N ASP A 27 -17.61 -27.62 18.86
CA ASP A 27 -17.68 -28.88 19.59
C ASP A 27 -16.65 -28.95 20.72
N ILE A 28 -15.50 -28.28 20.58
CA ILE A 28 -14.58 -27.99 21.69
C ILE A 28 -15.29 -27.09 22.72
N LEU A 29 -15.86 -25.95 22.30
CA LEU A 29 -16.61 -25.05 23.20
C LEU A 29 -17.78 -25.74 23.90
N ARG A 30 -18.49 -26.67 23.24
CA ARG A 30 -19.56 -27.49 23.86
C ARG A 30 -19.04 -28.48 24.91
N LYS A 31 -17.86 -29.08 24.69
CA LYS A 31 -17.22 -29.97 25.67
C LYS A 31 -16.79 -29.17 26.89
N LEU A 32 -16.15 -28.02 26.69
CA LEU A 32 -15.79 -27.08 27.76
C LEU A 32 -17.02 -26.59 28.53
N GLU A 33 -18.10 -26.20 27.85
CA GLU A 33 -19.40 -25.85 28.49
C GLU A 33 -20.05 -26.99 29.30
N SER A 34 -19.70 -28.25 29.02
CA SER A 34 -20.19 -29.40 29.78
C SER A 34 -19.37 -29.72 31.03
N GLN A 35 -18.13 -29.22 31.08
CA GLN A 35 -17.18 -29.43 32.17
C GLN A 35 -17.14 -28.24 33.14
N ALA A 36 -17.16 -27.02 32.61
CA ALA A 36 -17.08 -25.75 33.35
C ALA A 36 -18.42 -25.34 34.00
N LYS A 37 -19.15 -26.28 34.60
CA LYS A 37 -20.54 -26.05 35.04
C LYS A 37 -20.68 -25.39 36.42
N ASP A 38 -19.61 -25.41 37.20
CA ASP A 38 -19.39 -24.64 38.43
C ASP A 38 -17.94 -24.12 38.38
N GLU A 39 -17.70 -22.87 38.81
CA GLU A 39 -16.40 -22.16 38.81
C GLU A 39 -15.78 -21.85 37.42
N VAL A 40 -16.14 -20.70 36.84
CA VAL A 40 -15.57 -20.19 35.58
C VAL A 40 -14.91 -18.82 35.80
N ASP A 41 -13.58 -18.78 35.77
CA ASP A 41 -12.79 -17.57 35.44
C ASP A 41 -11.31 -17.90 35.15
N GLY A 42 -10.74 -18.93 35.80
CA GLY A 42 -9.36 -19.40 35.55
C GLY A 42 -9.28 -20.59 34.59
N GLU A 43 -9.94 -21.71 34.94
CA GLU A 43 -9.78 -22.99 34.22
C GLU A 43 -10.23 -22.96 32.76
N PHE A 44 -11.17 -22.07 32.38
CA PHE A 44 -11.61 -21.95 30.98
C PHE A 44 -10.50 -21.45 30.04
N PHE A 45 -9.72 -20.45 30.48
CA PHE A 45 -8.61 -19.93 29.67
C PHE A 45 -7.45 -20.92 29.65
N GLN A 46 -7.14 -21.55 30.79
CA GLN A 46 -6.12 -22.60 30.85
C GLN A 46 -6.48 -23.79 29.94
N ALA A 47 -7.73 -24.28 29.98
CA ALA A 47 -8.17 -25.38 29.12
C ALA A 47 -8.22 -25.00 27.62
N LEU A 48 -8.46 -23.72 27.29
CA LEU A 48 -8.37 -23.23 25.92
C LEU A 48 -6.91 -23.16 25.45
N GLU A 49 -6.00 -22.71 26.30
CA GLU A 49 -4.55 -22.74 26.03
C GLU A 49 -4.05 -24.18 25.89
N ASP A 50 -4.42 -25.10 26.79
CA ASP A 50 -4.05 -26.52 26.74
C ASP A 50 -4.56 -27.21 25.46
N GLU A 51 -5.76 -26.88 24.96
CA GLU A 51 -6.28 -27.43 23.69
C GLU A 51 -5.61 -26.78 22.46
N LEU A 52 -5.30 -25.48 22.50
CA LEU A 52 -4.49 -24.83 21.46
C LEU A 52 -3.06 -25.40 21.44
N GLU A 53 -2.50 -25.73 22.60
CA GLU A 53 -1.18 -26.37 22.75
C GLU A 53 -1.20 -27.84 22.28
N LYS A 54 -2.32 -28.56 22.43
CA LYS A 54 -2.51 -29.88 21.79
C LYS A 54 -2.59 -29.78 20.27
N VAL A 55 -3.29 -28.78 19.72
CA VAL A 55 -3.30 -28.52 18.26
C VAL A 55 -1.90 -28.18 17.77
N ASN A 56 -1.15 -27.35 18.50
CA ASN A 56 0.25 -27.03 18.22
C ASN A 56 1.15 -28.28 18.33
N SER A 57 0.92 -29.15 19.32
CA SER A 57 1.70 -30.37 19.54
C SER A 57 1.46 -31.41 18.44
N ALA A 58 0.21 -31.61 18.01
CA ALA A 58 -0.12 -32.47 16.87
C ALA A 58 0.45 -31.91 15.55
N PHE A 59 0.48 -30.58 15.41
CA PHE A 59 1.15 -29.93 14.29
C PHE A 59 2.67 -30.13 14.30
N VAL A 60 3.32 -30.00 15.47
CA VAL A 60 4.75 -30.29 15.66
C VAL A 60 5.04 -31.78 15.44
N GLU A 61 4.16 -32.69 15.86
CA GLU A 61 4.31 -34.13 15.62
C GLU A 61 4.24 -34.47 14.12
N HIS A 62 3.30 -33.89 13.38
CA HIS A 62 3.26 -34.05 11.93
C HIS A 62 4.43 -33.37 11.21
N ALA A 63 4.92 -32.23 11.69
CA ALA A 63 6.15 -31.62 11.19
C ALA A 63 7.36 -32.54 11.42
N SER A 64 7.49 -33.14 12.61
CA SER A 64 8.54 -34.12 12.92
C SER A 64 8.40 -35.42 12.11
N GLN A 65 7.18 -35.89 11.83
CA GLN A 65 6.96 -37.04 10.93
C GLN A 65 7.37 -36.72 9.48
N ILE A 66 7.18 -35.47 9.03
CA ILE A 66 7.66 -34.98 7.72
C ILE A 66 9.20 -34.88 7.73
N GLU A 67 9.82 -34.33 8.77
CA GLU A 67 11.29 -34.32 8.92
C GLU A 67 11.86 -35.75 8.92
N LEU A 68 11.23 -36.69 9.64
CA LEU A 68 11.66 -38.08 9.72
C LEU A 68 11.49 -38.82 8.39
N ALA A 69 10.50 -38.45 7.56
CA ALA A 69 10.38 -38.90 6.18
C ALA A 69 11.46 -38.30 5.26
N PHE A 70 11.87 -37.05 5.49
CA PHE A 70 13.02 -36.45 4.79
C PHE A 70 14.36 -37.09 5.19
N ASP A 71 14.56 -37.44 6.45
CA ASP A 71 15.74 -38.20 6.93
C ASP A 71 15.75 -39.65 6.40
N GLN A 72 14.59 -40.27 6.22
CA GLN A 72 14.48 -41.55 5.53
C GLN A 72 14.85 -41.43 4.04
N LEU A 73 14.45 -40.35 3.36
CA LEU A 73 14.90 -40.05 1.99
C LEU A 73 16.41 -39.75 1.91
N GLY A 74 16.99 -39.11 2.94
CA GLY A 74 18.44 -38.89 3.05
C GLY A 74 19.24 -40.16 3.30
N SER A 75 18.75 -41.06 4.16
CA SER A 75 19.45 -42.30 4.54
C SER A 75 19.43 -43.39 3.47
N VAL A 76 18.53 -43.34 2.48
CA VAL A 76 18.58 -44.22 1.29
C VAL A 76 19.89 -44.03 0.48
N HIS A 77 20.57 -42.88 0.59
CA HIS A 77 21.90 -42.68 -0.02
C HIS A 77 23.07 -43.23 0.82
N ALA A 78 22.85 -43.64 2.06
CA ALA A 78 23.89 -44.22 2.94
C ALA A 78 23.95 -45.77 2.86
N GLY A 79 22.92 -46.43 2.31
CA GLY A 79 22.76 -47.89 2.36
C GLY A 79 23.50 -48.71 1.29
N SER A 80 24.15 -48.11 0.28
CA SER A 80 24.71 -48.85 -0.87
C SER A 80 26.14 -49.38 -0.69
N LYS A 81 26.62 -49.52 0.56
CA LYS A 81 27.91 -50.15 0.89
C LYS A 81 27.84 -51.14 2.06
N SER A 82 27.19 -52.28 1.86
CA SER A 82 27.56 -53.52 2.56
C SER A 82 27.01 -54.79 1.89
N GLY A 83 27.95 -55.63 1.41
CA GLY A 83 27.80 -57.08 1.33
C GLY A 83 26.71 -57.71 0.45
N LEU A 84 27.10 -58.17 -0.74
CA LEU A 84 26.85 -59.57 -1.09
C LEU A 84 27.89 -60.09 -2.09
N GLY A 85 28.40 -61.29 -1.85
CA GLY A 85 29.39 -61.94 -2.70
C GLY A 85 29.02 -63.37 -3.07
N SER A 86 29.76 -63.88 -4.05
CA SER A 86 29.86 -65.29 -4.47
C SER A 86 28.87 -65.83 -5.53
N ARG A 87 29.49 -66.49 -6.53
CA ARG A 87 28.96 -67.47 -7.51
C ARG A 87 27.96 -66.97 -8.59
N GLY A 88 28.13 -67.28 -9.88
CA GLY A 88 29.23 -67.96 -10.56
C GLY A 88 28.90 -68.41 -12.00
N GLY A 89 29.92 -68.42 -12.88
CA GLY A 89 29.90 -68.97 -14.26
C GLY A 89 29.24 -68.10 -15.35
N SER A 90 29.60 -68.22 -16.64
CA SER A 90 30.83 -68.74 -17.28
C SER A 90 30.83 -68.46 -18.80
N HIS A 91 32.04 -68.35 -19.39
CA HIS A 91 32.42 -68.50 -20.81
C HIS A 91 32.28 -67.36 -21.85
N ALA A 92 33.49 -66.95 -22.33
CA ALA A 92 33.92 -66.85 -23.74
C ALA A 92 33.43 -65.67 -24.64
N SER A 93 34.25 -65.08 -25.54
CA SER A 93 35.65 -65.34 -25.92
C SER A 93 36.40 -64.14 -26.55
N MET A 94 37.74 -64.19 -26.41
CA MET A 94 38.80 -63.68 -27.31
C MET A 94 39.17 -62.18 -27.42
N ALA A 95 40.48 -61.98 -27.59
CA ALA A 95 41.30 -60.75 -27.65
C ALA A 95 42.21 -60.84 -28.92
N PRO A 96 43.42 -60.25 -29.07
CA PRO A 96 44.16 -59.18 -28.35
C PRO A 96 44.60 -58.04 -29.33
N ALA A 97 45.46 -57.04 -29.11
CA ALA A 97 46.52 -56.67 -28.12
C ALA A 97 46.64 -55.10 -28.13
N THR A 98 47.63 -54.35 -27.60
CA THR A 98 48.98 -54.58 -27.03
C THR A 98 49.19 -53.71 -25.75
N ALA A 99 50.42 -53.24 -25.45
CA ALA A 99 50.85 -52.40 -24.32
C ALA A 99 52.21 -51.73 -24.66
N PRO A 100 52.98 -51.08 -23.74
CA PRO A 100 52.68 -50.35 -22.48
C PRO A 100 53.33 -48.92 -22.42
N GLY A 101 53.07 -48.11 -21.37
CA GLY A 101 53.91 -46.91 -21.09
C GLY A 101 53.43 -45.88 -20.03
N THR A 102 53.94 -46.00 -18.80
CA THR A 102 54.24 -44.94 -17.78
C THR A 102 53.24 -43.81 -17.42
N ASP A 103 52.66 -43.96 -16.23
CA ASP A 103 52.43 -43.04 -15.10
C ASP A 103 52.34 -41.49 -15.18
N GLU A 104 51.35 -41.02 -14.40
CA GLU A 104 51.27 -39.85 -13.51
C GLU A 104 50.92 -38.41 -13.98
N ALA A 105 50.20 -37.74 -13.05
CA ALA A 105 49.93 -36.31 -12.87
C ALA A 105 48.62 -35.67 -13.43
N LEU A 106 47.74 -35.32 -12.49
CA LEU A 106 46.64 -34.32 -12.51
C LEU A 106 45.46 -34.52 -13.47
N ALA A 107 44.52 -35.38 -13.05
CA ALA A 107 43.09 -35.17 -13.33
C ALA A 107 42.48 -34.17 -12.33
N SER A 108 41.62 -33.27 -12.82
CA SER A 108 40.95 -32.24 -12.03
C SER A 108 39.87 -32.81 -11.08
N SER A 109 39.79 -32.28 -9.86
CA SER A 109 38.81 -32.69 -8.84
C SER A 109 37.45 -32.00 -9.05
N PRO A 110 36.33 -32.75 -9.13
CA PRO A 110 34.99 -32.17 -9.14
C PRO A 110 34.44 -32.03 -7.71
N SER A 111 34.75 -30.93 -7.00
CA SER A 111 34.28 -30.73 -5.61
C SER A 111 33.69 -29.35 -5.25
N ALA A 112 33.59 -28.41 -6.20
CA ALA A 112 32.99 -27.09 -5.95
C ALA A 112 31.53 -26.96 -6.43
N ALA A 113 31.14 -27.69 -7.49
CA ALA A 113 29.79 -27.57 -8.07
C ALA A 113 28.71 -28.32 -7.28
N ALA A 114 29.04 -29.49 -6.70
CA ALA A 114 28.09 -30.32 -5.96
C ALA A 114 27.72 -29.74 -4.58
N THR A 115 28.65 -29.02 -3.95
CA THR A 115 28.45 -28.31 -2.67
C THR A 115 27.53 -27.11 -2.83
N ALA A 116 27.72 -26.30 -3.88
CA ALA A 116 26.86 -25.15 -4.17
C ALA A 116 25.41 -25.54 -4.54
N ASP A 117 25.20 -26.67 -5.23
CA ASP A 117 23.85 -27.17 -5.54
C ASP A 117 23.16 -27.79 -4.31
N SER A 118 23.93 -28.31 -3.35
CA SER A 118 23.45 -28.75 -2.04
C SER A 118 22.97 -27.58 -1.18
N GLU A 119 23.73 -26.48 -1.10
CA GLU A 119 23.33 -25.31 -0.29
C GLU A 119 22.10 -24.59 -0.87
N ARG A 120 22.03 -24.44 -2.20
CA ARG A 120 20.84 -23.87 -2.86
C ARG A 120 19.57 -24.68 -2.62
N ARG A 121 19.66 -26.02 -2.54
CA ARG A 121 18.51 -26.87 -2.18
C ARG A 121 18.11 -26.71 -0.71
N LYS A 122 19.07 -26.53 0.20
CA LYS A 122 18.78 -26.24 1.62
C LYS A 122 18.10 -24.88 1.79
N GLU A 123 18.56 -23.84 1.09
CA GLU A 123 17.87 -22.54 1.05
C GLU A 123 16.45 -22.68 0.49
N GLN A 124 16.27 -23.34 -0.65
CA GLN A 124 14.94 -23.50 -1.28
C GLN A 124 13.94 -24.21 -0.35
N VAL A 125 14.36 -25.27 0.34
CA VAL A 125 13.52 -25.99 1.32
C VAL A 125 13.21 -25.11 2.55
N PHE A 126 14.18 -24.33 3.04
CA PHE A 126 13.95 -23.35 4.11
C PHE A 126 12.93 -22.27 3.69
N TYR A 127 13.02 -21.75 2.46
CA TYR A 127 12.06 -20.78 1.94
C TYR A 127 10.65 -21.37 1.75
N ASP A 128 10.51 -22.60 1.27
CA ASP A 128 9.20 -23.24 1.12
C ASP A 128 8.59 -23.65 2.49
N ALA A 129 9.41 -23.99 3.48
CA ALA A 129 8.97 -24.15 4.88
C ALA A 129 8.51 -22.82 5.48
N TYR A 130 9.30 -21.74 5.33
CA TYR A 130 8.96 -20.40 5.83
C TYR A 130 7.69 -19.84 5.17
N ARG A 131 7.52 -20.08 3.85
CA ARG A 131 6.30 -19.77 3.10
C ARG A 131 5.08 -20.55 3.60
N THR A 132 5.28 -21.78 4.06
CA THR A 132 4.21 -22.61 4.64
C THR A 132 3.87 -22.15 6.06
N LEU A 133 4.86 -21.76 6.86
CA LEU A 133 4.65 -21.12 8.17
C LEU A 133 3.86 -19.81 8.06
N GLY A 134 4.19 -18.94 7.10
CA GLY A 134 3.44 -17.70 6.86
C GLY A 134 1.98 -17.95 6.44
N ARG A 135 1.74 -19.03 5.67
CA ARG A 135 0.38 -19.49 5.34
C ARG A 135 -0.38 -20.04 6.56
N LEU A 136 0.32 -20.65 7.51
CA LEU A 136 -0.25 -21.13 8.77
C LEU A 136 -0.57 -20.00 9.77
N GLN A 137 0.26 -18.96 9.85
CA GLN A 137 -0.10 -17.73 10.58
C GLN A 137 -1.35 -17.07 9.96
N THR A 138 -1.51 -17.13 8.63
CA THR A 138 -2.74 -16.70 7.94
C THR A 138 -3.96 -17.58 8.27
N PHE A 139 -3.75 -18.80 8.79
CA PHE A 139 -4.81 -19.79 9.03
C PHE A 139 -5.51 -19.66 10.40
N VAL A 140 -4.89 -18.94 11.36
CA VAL A 140 -5.51 -18.58 12.65
C VAL A 140 -6.38 -17.32 12.53
N TRP A 141 -6.72 -16.92 11.30
CA TRP A 141 -7.59 -15.78 11.02
C TRP A 141 -9.05 -16.07 11.39
N ILE A 142 -9.36 -16.00 12.69
CA ILE A 142 -10.72 -15.74 13.14
C ILE A 142 -11.07 -14.33 12.66
N ASN A 143 -11.61 -14.26 11.44
CA ASN A 143 -12.18 -13.05 10.83
C ASN A 143 -12.93 -12.26 11.90
N ALA A 144 -12.72 -10.94 12.01
CA ALA A 144 -13.30 -10.13 13.07
C ALA A 144 -14.82 -10.36 13.26
N LYS A 145 -15.57 -10.64 12.18
CA LYS A 145 -17.00 -11.01 12.25
C LYS A 145 -17.28 -12.37 12.91
N GLY A 146 -16.36 -13.32 12.80
CA GLY A 146 -16.37 -14.60 13.52
C GLY A 146 -16.09 -14.41 15.01
N PHE A 147 -15.04 -13.66 15.35
CA PHE A 147 -14.69 -13.35 16.74
C PHE A 147 -15.81 -12.56 17.42
N GLN A 148 -16.31 -11.49 16.79
CA GLN A 148 -17.50 -10.73 17.25
C GLN A 148 -18.73 -11.63 17.47
N LYS A 149 -18.95 -12.67 16.64
CA LYS A 149 -20.08 -13.61 16.82
C LYS A 149 -19.87 -14.59 17.98
N ILE A 150 -18.62 -14.93 18.30
CA ILE A 150 -18.26 -15.77 19.45
C ILE A 150 -18.39 -14.92 20.73
N MET A 151 -17.76 -13.75 20.78
CA MET A 151 -17.84 -12.84 21.93
C MET A 151 -19.27 -12.39 22.24
N LYS A 152 -20.07 -12.01 21.22
CA LYS A 152 -21.50 -11.67 21.44
C LYS A 152 -22.35 -12.84 21.92
N LYS A 153 -21.94 -14.10 21.68
CA LYS A 153 -22.61 -15.28 22.24
C LYS A 153 -22.18 -15.52 23.70
N TYR A 154 -20.91 -15.31 24.01
CA TYR A 154 -20.36 -15.39 25.36
C TYR A 154 -20.99 -14.34 26.29
N ASP A 155 -20.88 -13.05 25.92
CA ASP A 155 -21.46 -11.93 26.70
C ASP A 155 -22.96 -12.14 26.96
N LYS A 156 -23.72 -12.54 25.94
CA LYS A 156 -25.18 -12.80 26.06
C LYS A 156 -25.51 -14.01 26.94
N ARG A 157 -24.62 -14.99 27.08
CA ARG A 157 -24.87 -16.24 27.81
C ARG A 157 -24.47 -16.16 29.29
N ASN A 158 -23.51 -15.29 29.61
CA ASN A 158 -23.01 -15.07 30.98
C ASN A 158 -23.55 -13.77 31.62
N GLU A 159 -24.57 -13.15 31.01
CA GLU A 159 -25.16 -11.85 31.40
C GLU A 159 -24.17 -10.67 31.49
N LEU A 160 -22.99 -10.82 30.89
CA LEU A 160 -21.92 -9.81 30.88
C LEU A 160 -22.28 -8.65 29.95
N ARG A 161 -22.21 -7.42 30.46
CA ARG A 161 -22.53 -6.19 29.69
C ARG A 161 -21.36 -5.73 28.82
N GLY A 162 -21.07 -6.48 27.75
CA GLY A 162 -20.32 -5.98 26.59
C GLY A 162 -18.80 -6.02 26.68
N THR A 163 -18.22 -6.72 27.66
CA THR A 163 -16.78 -6.95 27.83
C THR A 163 -16.08 -7.44 26.57
N GLY A 164 -16.75 -8.29 25.77
CA GLY A 164 -16.19 -8.78 24.50
C GLY A 164 -16.16 -7.76 23.36
N MET A 165 -16.86 -6.63 23.49
CA MET A 165 -16.82 -5.51 22.55
C MET A 165 -15.79 -4.44 22.95
N GLU A 166 -15.42 -4.35 24.23
CA GLU A 166 -14.40 -3.41 24.72
C GLU A 166 -12.97 -3.84 24.35
N LEU A 167 -12.69 -5.15 24.33
CA LEU A 167 -11.40 -5.71 23.91
C LEU A 167 -11.24 -5.80 22.39
N LEU A 168 -12.33 -5.65 21.63
CA LEU A 168 -12.34 -5.86 20.19
C LEU A 168 -11.45 -4.85 19.42
N PRO A 169 -11.43 -3.54 19.74
CA PRO A 169 -10.54 -2.59 19.08
C PRO A 169 -9.06 -2.84 19.37
N GLU A 170 -8.72 -3.35 20.56
CA GLU A 170 -7.33 -3.75 20.91
C GLU A 170 -6.87 -4.93 20.06
N PHE A 171 -7.77 -5.90 19.82
CA PHE A 171 -7.52 -7.09 19.02
C PHE A 171 -7.51 -6.78 17.51
N GLU A 172 -8.45 -5.99 16.99
CA GLU A 172 -8.44 -5.52 15.59
C GLU A 172 -7.18 -4.71 15.29
N LYS A 173 -6.74 -3.83 16.21
CA LYS A 173 -5.50 -3.04 16.10
C LYS A 173 -4.21 -3.86 16.25
N ARG A 174 -4.27 -5.06 16.85
CA ARG A 174 -3.19 -6.05 16.83
C ARG A 174 -3.16 -6.81 15.50
N LEU A 175 -4.30 -7.29 15.02
CA LEU A 175 -4.42 -7.95 13.70
C LEU A 175 -4.01 -7.04 12.54
N GLU A 176 -4.37 -5.74 12.58
CA GLU A 176 -3.95 -4.75 11.58
C GLU A 176 -2.42 -4.57 11.53
N ARG A 177 -1.71 -4.77 12.66
CA ARG A 177 -0.24 -4.73 12.74
C ARG A 177 0.44 -6.03 12.30
N GLU A 178 -0.27 -7.16 12.34
CA GLU A 178 0.26 -8.48 11.98
C GLU A 178 -0.09 -8.89 10.54
N ALA A 179 -0.89 -8.11 9.81
CA ALA A 179 -1.33 -8.42 8.44
C ALA A 179 -0.24 -8.21 7.36
N PHE A 180 0.78 -7.38 7.60
CA PHE A 180 1.81 -7.03 6.61
C PHE A 180 3.17 -7.73 6.85
N CYS A 181 3.20 -8.91 7.48
CA CYS A 181 4.47 -9.56 7.85
C CYS A 181 5.37 -10.01 6.68
N SER A 182 4.90 -10.04 5.42
CA SER A 182 5.69 -10.52 4.27
C SER A 182 6.09 -9.44 3.25
N GLY A 183 5.47 -8.27 3.29
CA GLY A 183 5.78 -7.16 2.40
C GLY A 183 7.05 -6.40 2.81
N LYS A 184 7.66 -5.68 1.85
CA LYS A 184 8.82 -4.81 2.08
C LYS A 184 8.48 -3.39 1.68
N LEU A 185 8.53 -2.46 2.64
CA LEU A 185 8.38 -1.02 2.38
C LEU A 185 9.75 -0.42 2.08
N LEU A 186 9.87 0.30 0.97
CA LEU A 186 11.03 1.14 0.66
C LEU A 186 10.56 2.59 0.54
N ALA A 187 11.36 3.52 1.04
CA ALA A 187 11.17 4.95 0.81
C ALA A 187 12.27 5.47 -0.11
N GLY A 188 11.92 6.40 -1.00
CA GLY A 188 12.90 7.33 -1.55
C GLY A 188 13.02 8.60 -0.70
N ASN A 189 13.81 9.55 -1.18
CA ASN A 189 14.12 10.81 -0.51
C ASN A 189 13.01 11.86 -0.63
N ALA A 190 11.98 11.67 -1.48
CA ALA A 190 11.03 12.73 -1.80
C ALA A 190 10.08 13.07 -0.65
N ASN A 191 9.77 12.11 0.24
CA ASN A 191 8.91 12.31 1.41
C ASN A 191 9.10 11.19 2.44
N SER A 192 10.24 11.20 3.13
CA SER A 192 10.57 10.21 4.16
C SER A 192 9.62 10.26 5.37
N GLU A 193 9.15 11.44 5.76
CA GLU A 193 8.22 11.62 6.89
C GLU A 193 6.90 10.85 6.69
N LEU A 194 6.29 10.97 5.50
CA LEU A 194 5.09 10.20 5.16
C LEU A 194 5.39 8.68 5.07
N ALA A 195 6.56 8.30 4.57
CA ALA A 195 6.93 6.89 4.46
C ALA A 195 7.10 6.23 5.84
N GLU A 196 7.75 6.91 6.79
CA GLU A 196 7.87 6.47 8.18
C GLU A 196 6.50 6.43 8.88
N GLU A 197 5.60 7.38 8.61
CA GLU A 197 4.22 7.34 9.14
C GLU A 197 3.46 6.10 8.63
N ILE A 198 3.55 5.80 7.34
CA ILE A 198 2.94 4.62 6.72
C ILE A 198 3.51 3.33 7.33
N ALA A 199 4.84 3.26 7.48
CA ALA A 199 5.55 2.14 8.08
C ALA A 199 5.10 1.89 9.53
N ALA A 200 5.09 2.94 10.37
CA ALA A 200 4.63 2.88 11.74
C ALA A 200 3.16 2.44 11.88
N ARG A 201 2.29 2.82 10.94
CA ARG A 201 0.88 2.38 10.90
C ARG A 201 0.71 0.93 10.46
N LEU A 202 1.57 0.44 9.56
CA LEU A 202 1.59 -0.97 9.14
C LEU A 202 2.30 -1.90 10.13
N GLY A 203 2.97 -1.36 11.14
CA GLY A 203 3.69 -2.15 12.15
C GLY A 203 5.02 -2.73 11.67
N VAL A 204 5.53 -2.29 10.50
CA VAL A 204 6.79 -2.74 9.91
C VAL A 204 7.77 -1.58 9.74
N PRO A 205 9.09 -1.79 9.86
CA PRO A 205 10.08 -0.76 9.53
C PRO A 205 10.21 -0.56 8.01
N LEU A 206 10.75 0.60 7.61
CA LEU A 206 11.27 0.77 6.25
C LEU A 206 12.50 -0.12 6.04
N ALA A 207 12.54 -0.81 4.91
CA ALA A 207 13.67 -1.62 4.48
C ALA A 207 14.90 -0.73 4.24
N PRO A 208 16.07 -1.06 4.81
CA PRO A 208 17.25 -0.22 4.72
C PRO A 208 17.76 -0.10 3.27
N ALA A 209 17.91 1.13 2.81
CA ALA A 209 18.50 1.48 1.52
C ALA A 209 19.47 2.65 1.67
N LYS A 210 20.54 2.65 0.89
CA LYS A 210 21.39 3.83 0.66
C LYS A 210 20.93 4.46 -0.63
N ILE A 211 20.38 5.66 -0.54
CA ILE A 211 19.94 6.45 -1.68
C ILE A 211 20.66 7.79 -1.58
N GLY A 212 21.56 8.06 -2.51
CA GLY A 212 22.42 9.23 -2.50
C GLY A 212 22.81 9.65 -3.90
N ARG A 213 23.84 10.48 -4.02
CA ARG A 213 24.31 11.00 -5.32
C ARG A 213 25.83 10.97 -5.44
N PHE A 214 26.29 10.77 -6.66
CA PHE A 214 27.68 11.02 -7.03
C PHE A 214 27.95 12.54 -7.17
N PRO A 215 29.22 12.99 -7.17
CA PRO A 215 29.56 14.42 -7.21
C PRO A 215 29.11 15.18 -8.46
N ASP A 216 28.80 14.48 -9.55
CA ASP A 216 28.23 14.99 -10.80
C ASP A 216 26.69 15.09 -10.78
N GLY A 217 26.04 14.59 -9.72
CA GLY A 217 24.59 14.61 -9.52
C GLY A 217 23.88 13.30 -9.88
N GLU A 218 24.57 12.30 -10.43
CA GLU A 218 23.96 10.99 -10.74
C GLU A 218 23.45 10.29 -9.48
N ILE A 219 22.26 9.69 -9.57
CA ILE A 219 21.60 9.02 -8.44
C ILE A 219 22.20 7.64 -8.21
N SER A 220 22.60 7.36 -6.98
CA SER A 220 23.22 6.10 -6.54
C SER A 220 22.33 5.40 -5.52
N ILE A 221 21.90 4.17 -5.83
CA ILE A 221 20.96 3.38 -5.03
C ILE A 221 21.55 2.01 -4.71
N GLN A 222 21.51 1.64 -3.43
CA GLN A 222 21.81 0.30 -2.95
C GLN A 222 20.76 -0.13 -1.93
N ILE A 223 19.94 -1.13 -2.28
CA ILE A 223 19.04 -1.80 -1.33
C ILE A 223 19.89 -2.72 -0.45
N LEU A 224 19.77 -2.62 0.88
CA LEU A 224 20.58 -3.39 1.83
C LEU A 224 19.86 -4.64 2.36
N GLU A 225 18.55 -4.76 2.13
CA GLU A 225 17.74 -5.90 2.52
C GLU A 225 17.48 -6.87 1.36
N ASN A 226 17.32 -8.15 1.66
CA ASN A 226 16.93 -9.16 0.69
C ASN A 226 15.44 -9.01 0.31
N VAL A 227 15.17 -8.62 -0.93
CA VAL A 227 13.83 -8.48 -1.52
C VAL A 227 13.46 -9.62 -2.47
N ARG A 228 14.25 -10.70 -2.54
CA ARG A 228 13.99 -11.84 -3.44
C ARG A 228 12.64 -12.48 -3.13
N ASN A 229 11.83 -12.67 -4.18
CA ASN A 229 10.45 -13.18 -4.11
C ASN A 229 9.50 -12.37 -3.20
N ALA A 230 9.91 -11.19 -2.72
CA ALA A 230 9.09 -10.35 -1.87
C ALA A 230 8.09 -9.50 -2.67
N ASP A 231 7.06 -9.03 -1.97
CA ASP A 231 6.14 -8.01 -2.45
C ASP A 231 6.63 -6.64 -1.95
N VAL A 232 7.10 -5.81 -2.87
CA VAL A 232 7.84 -4.58 -2.56
C VAL A 232 7.00 -3.36 -2.87
N TYR A 233 6.93 -2.44 -1.93
CA TYR A 233 6.18 -1.20 -2.01
C TYR A 233 7.14 -0.01 -1.93
N ILE A 234 7.28 0.75 -3.02
CA ILE A 234 8.20 1.90 -3.08
C ILE A 234 7.38 3.18 -2.87
N ILE A 235 7.55 3.84 -1.74
CA ILE A 235 6.91 5.10 -1.37
C ILE A 235 7.79 6.24 -1.89
N GLN A 236 7.35 6.88 -2.98
CA GLN A 236 8.06 8.00 -3.60
C GLN A 236 7.10 8.89 -4.39
N PRO A 237 6.64 10.03 -3.82
CA PRO A 237 5.98 11.06 -4.62
C PRO A 237 6.96 11.69 -5.62
N THR A 238 6.47 12.07 -6.79
CA THR A 238 7.28 12.69 -7.85
C THR A 238 7.16 14.22 -7.82
N CYS A 239 7.27 14.79 -6.61
CA CYS A 239 7.22 16.23 -6.33
C CYS A 239 8.56 16.91 -6.65
N PRO A 240 8.66 18.26 -6.64
CA PRO A 240 9.92 18.96 -6.86
C PRO A 240 11.06 18.50 -5.92
N PRO A 241 12.29 18.26 -6.41
CA PRO A 241 12.72 18.25 -7.81
C PRO A 241 12.18 17.04 -8.59
N VAL A 242 11.28 17.31 -9.55
CA VAL A 242 10.42 16.28 -10.18
C VAL A 242 11.21 15.23 -10.94
N ASN A 243 12.20 15.65 -11.75
CA ASN A 243 13.01 14.74 -12.56
C ASN A 243 13.80 13.77 -11.70
N ASP A 244 14.42 14.28 -10.64
CA ASP A 244 15.29 13.52 -9.76
C ASP A 244 14.48 12.50 -8.96
N ASN A 245 13.37 12.93 -8.35
CA ASN A 245 12.50 12.05 -7.58
C ASN A 245 11.86 10.96 -8.46
N LEU A 246 11.57 11.27 -9.73
CA LEU A 246 11.14 10.30 -10.74
C LEU A 246 12.27 9.32 -11.10
N MET A 247 13.47 9.81 -11.42
CA MET A 247 14.61 8.95 -11.73
C MET A 247 14.99 8.05 -10.54
N GLU A 248 14.86 8.55 -9.31
CA GLU A 248 15.07 7.78 -8.08
C GLU A 248 14.04 6.64 -7.95
N LEU A 249 12.76 6.89 -8.22
CA LEU A 249 11.72 5.84 -8.28
C LEU A 249 12.07 4.77 -9.32
N LEU A 250 12.38 5.20 -10.56
CA LEU A 250 12.71 4.31 -11.68
C LEU A 250 13.94 3.43 -11.39
N LEU A 251 14.98 4.01 -10.78
CA LEU A 251 16.19 3.29 -10.39
C LEU A 251 15.97 2.38 -9.17
N CYS A 252 15.15 2.78 -8.19
CA CYS A 252 14.73 1.92 -7.08
C CYS A 252 13.97 0.69 -7.60
N THR A 253 13.02 0.89 -8.53
CA THR A 253 12.31 -0.21 -9.21
C THR A 253 13.30 -1.14 -9.91
N SER A 254 14.22 -0.60 -10.71
CA SER A 254 15.26 -1.38 -11.41
C SER A 254 16.11 -2.20 -10.43
N ALA A 255 16.51 -1.62 -9.29
CA ALA A 255 17.28 -2.31 -8.26
C ALA A 255 16.52 -3.51 -7.66
N VAL A 256 15.28 -3.32 -7.22
CA VAL A 256 14.49 -4.40 -6.59
C VAL A 256 14.09 -5.48 -7.60
N ARG A 257 13.85 -5.12 -8.86
CA ARG A 257 13.61 -6.10 -9.94
C ARG A 257 14.84 -6.93 -10.26
N ARG A 258 16.02 -6.32 -10.30
CA ARG A 258 17.30 -7.05 -10.47
C ARG A 258 17.65 -7.92 -9.27
N ALA A 259 17.17 -7.55 -8.08
CA ALA A 259 17.19 -8.38 -6.88
C ALA A 259 16.09 -9.47 -6.84
N ALA A 260 15.31 -9.64 -7.93
CA ALA A 260 14.26 -10.63 -8.11
C ALA A 260 13.07 -10.51 -7.13
N ALA A 261 12.61 -9.28 -6.85
CA ALA A 261 11.30 -9.04 -6.23
C ALA A 261 10.16 -9.64 -7.06
N ALA A 262 9.24 -10.35 -6.41
CA ALA A 262 8.11 -11.01 -7.07
C ALA A 262 7.10 -9.99 -7.60
N ARG A 263 6.79 -8.97 -6.77
CA ARG A 263 5.88 -7.89 -7.13
C ARG A 263 6.45 -6.54 -6.70
N VAL A 264 6.25 -5.50 -7.50
CA VAL A 264 6.68 -4.12 -7.21
C VAL A 264 5.52 -3.16 -7.40
N THR A 265 5.00 -2.63 -6.29
CA THR A 265 3.96 -1.61 -6.25
C THR A 265 4.60 -0.24 -6.00
N ALA A 266 4.39 0.72 -6.89
CA ALA A 266 4.80 2.10 -6.67
C ALA A 266 3.70 2.87 -5.94
N ILE A 267 3.99 3.31 -4.71
CA ILE A 267 3.14 4.22 -3.95
C ILE A 267 3.62 5.64 -4.27
N VAL A 268 2.82 6.38 -5.04
CA VAL A 268 3.17 7.69 -5.59
C VAL A 268 2.15 8.72 -5.09
N PRO A 269 2.26 9.22 -3.84
CA PRO A 269 1.24 10.08 -3.23
C PRO A 269 0.95 11.37 -4.01
N TYR A 270 1.92 11.86 -4.78
CA TYR A 270 1.74 12.92 -5.77
C TYR A 270 2.36 12.50 -7.11
N TYR A 271 1.58 12.58 -8.18
CA TYR A 271 2.01 12.24 -9.55
C TYR A 271 2.43 13.50 -10.32
N GLY A 272 3.74 13.73 -10.37
CA GLY A 272 4.38 14.75 -11.18
C GLY A 272 4.04 14.60 -12.67
N TYR A 273 4.14 15.69 -13.43
CA TYR A 273 3.67 15.80 -14.82
C TYR A 273 2.16 15.58 -15.04
N GLY A 274 1.34 15.30 -14.02
CA GLY A 274 -0.10 15.05 -14.16
C GLY A 274 -0.92 16.13 -14.88
N ARG A 275 -0.47 17.40 -14.87
CA ARG A 275 -1.07 18.52 -15.64
C ARG A 275 -0.81 18.45 -17.16
N GLN A 276 0.04 17.53 -17.63
CA GLN A 276 0.38 17.34 -19.04
C GLN A 276 -0.25 16.02 -19.55
N ASP A 277 -1.57 15.90 -19.35
CA ASP A 277 -2.41 14.74 -19.65
C ASP A 277 -2.94 14.73 -21.11
N ARG A 278 -2.89 15.86 -21.81
CA ARG A 278 -3.41 16.02 -23.18
C ARG A 278 -2.64 17.06 -23.98
N LYS A 279 -2.83 17.03 -25.30
CA LYS A 279 -2.29 18.05 -26.22
C LYS A 279 -3.23 19.24 -26.32
N GLU A 280 -3.07 20.22 -25.43
CA GLU A 280 -3.83 21.48 -25.50
C GLU A 280 -3.44 22.36 -26.71
N ARG A 281 -2.25 22.16 -27.25
CA ARG A 281 -1.75 22.84 -28.46
C ARG A 281 -0.94 21.88 -29.34
N SER A 282 -0.66 22.29 -30.58
CA SER A 282 0.16 21.48 -31.48
C SER A 282 1.60 21.37 -30.98
N ARG A 283 2.27 20.24 -31.29
CA ARG A 283 3.70 19.96 -31.00
C ARG A 283 4.09 20.04 -29.51
N VAL A 284 3.26 19.50 -28.60
CA VAL A 284 3.61 19.24 -27.18
C VAL A 284 3.58 17.74 -26.87
N PRO A 285 4.35 17.26 -25.87
CA PRO A 285 4.26 15.90 -25.35
C PRO A 285 2.97 15.66 -24.55
N ILE A 286 2.74 14.40 -24.16
CA ILE A 286 1.75 14.02 -23.14
C ILE A 286 2.54 13.42 -21.99
N SER A 287 3.27 14.27 -21.27
CA SER A 287 4.31 13.82 -20.33
C SER A 287 3.77 12.91 -19.23
N ALA A 288 2.51 13.07 -18.80
CA ALA A 288 1.88 12.14 -17.86
C ALA A 288 1.81 10.70 -18.39
N ALA A 289 1.54 10.52 -19.70
CA ALA A 289 1.50 9.23 -20.37
C ALA A 289 2.91 8.68 -20.67
N ASP A 290 3.88 9.56 -20.90
CA ASP A 290 5.27 9.14 -21.12
C ASP A 290 5.94 8.72 -19.79
N VAL A 291 5.59 9.36 -18.66
CA VAL A 291 5.96 8.91 -17.30
C VAL A 291 5.35 7.55 -16.97
N ALA A 292 4.08 7.32 -17.30
CA ALA A 292 3.43 6.01 -17.09
C ALA A 292 4.19 4.89 -17.82
N LYS A 293 4.53 5.10 -19.10
CA LYS A 293 5.34 4.14 -19.88
C LYS A 293 6.74 3.91 -19.29
N MET A 294 7.40 4.95 -18.75
CA MET A 294 8.71 4.78 -18.09
C MET A 294 8.59 3.92 -16.83
N MET A 295 7.54 4.14 -16.02
CA MET A 295 7.25 3.33 -14.83
C MET A 295 6.98 1.85 -15.19
N GLU A 296 6.18 1.60 -16.22
CA GLU A 296 5.95 0.24 -16.73
C GLU A 296 7.22 -0.41 -17.29
N ALA A 297 8.04 0.36 -18.03
CA ALA A 297 9.27 -0.14 -18.65
C ALA A 297 10.37 -0.51 -17.63
N MET A 298 10.39 0.14 -16.46
CA MET A 298 11.24 -0.28 -15.33
C MET A 298 10.69 -1.50 -14.58
N GLY A 299 9.45 -1.90 -14.88
CA GLY A 299 8.79 -3.06 -14.30
C GLY A 299 8.02 -2.76 -13.01
N ILE A 300 7.26 -1.67 -12.94
CA ILE A 300 6.25 -1.51 -11.89
C ILE A 300 5.02 -2.39 -12.24
N ASP A 301 4.55 -3.21 -11.30
CA ASP A 301 3.35 -4.07 -11.47
C ASP A 301 2.04 -3.37 -11.11
N ARG A 302 2.09 -2.31 -10.29
CA ARG A 302 0.93 -1.59 -9.80
C ARG A 302 1.33 -0.20 -9.35
N VAL A 303 0.44 0.77 -9.53
CA VAL A 303 0.62 2.13 -9.00
C VAL A 303 -0.51 2.44 -8.02
N CYS A 304 -0.19 3.05 -6.89
CA CYS A 304 -1.17 3.65 -5.98
C CYS A 304 -0.91 5.16 -5.92
N CYS A 305 -1.88 5.97 -6.30
CA CYS A 305 -1.80 7.44 -6.28
C CYS A 305 -2.82 8.02 -5.30
N VAL A 306 -2.71 9.31 -5.00
CA VAL A 306 -3.78 10.10 -4.38
C VAL A 306 -4.13 11.24 -5.34
N ASP A 307 -5.43 11.47 -5.56
CA ASP A 307 -6.04 12.54 -6.38
C ASP A 307 -5.27 12.90 -7.66
N LEU A 308 -5.11 11.92 -8.56
CA LEU A 308 -4.63 12.18 -9.92
C LEU A 308 -5.39 13.36 -10.55
N HIS A 309 -4.63 14.35 -11.06
CA HIS A 309 -5.14 15.58 -11.68
C HIS A 309 -6.29 15.33 -12.67
N CYS A 310 -6.19 14.23 -13.42
CA CYS A 310 -7.19 13.77 -14.37
C CYS A 310 -7.36 12.24 -14.22
N GLY A 311 -8.58 11.75 -14.01
CA GLY A 311 -8.84 10.33 -13.75
C GLY A 311 -8.42 9.41 -14.91
N GLN A 312 -8.35 9.96 -16.13
CA GLN A 312 -7.90 9.31 -17.36
C GLN A 312 -6.42 8.90 -17.31
N ILE A 313 -5.60 9.45 -16.41
CA ILE A 313 -4.20 9.05 -16.23
C ILE A 313 -4.09 7.57 -15.86
N GLN A 314 -5.09 7.00 -15.18
CA GLN A 314 -5.17 5.56 -14.91
C GLN A 314 -5.13 4.71 -16.19
N GLY A 315 -5.70 5.22 -17.30
CA GLY A 315 -5.69 4.57 -18.61
C GLY A 315 -4.42 4.82 -19.45
N PHE A 316 -3.43 5.55 -18.93
CA PHE A 316 -2.11 5.64 -19.57
C PHE A 316 -1.21 4.45 -19.22
N PHE A 317 -1.52 3.75 -18.13
CA PHE A 317 -0.94 2.47 -17.78
C PHE A 317 -1.64 1.35 -18.54
N GLY A 318 -0.89 0.34 -18.98
CA GLY A 318 -1.42 -0.82 -19.67
C GLY A 318 -2.18 -1.76 -18.73
N PRO A 319 -2.92 -2.74 -19.29
CA PRO A 319 -3.77 -3.65 -18.51
C PRO A 319 -3.02 -4.61 -17.57
N ARG A 320 -1.68 -4.56 -17.56
CA ARG A 320 -0.84 -5.32 -16.62
C ARG A 320 -0.43 -4.52 -15.38
N THR A 321 -0.62 -3.20 -15.41
CA THR A 321 -0.21 -2.27 -14.35
C THR A 321 -1.46 -1.56 -13.81
N PRO A 322 -2.30 -2.21 -12.99
CA PRO A 322 -3.45 -1.56 -12.36
C PRO A 322 -3.03 -0.31 -11.58
N VAL A 323 -3.92 0.68 -11.59
CA VAL A 323 -3.75 1.95 -10.88
C VAL A 323 -4.86 2.09 -9.85
N ASP A 324 -4.50 2.13 -8.57
CA ASP A 324 -5.38 2.42 -7.45
C ASP A 324 -5.30 3.94 -7.16
N ASN A 325 -6.26 4.73 -7.67
CA ASN A 325 -6.33 6.16 -7.38
C ASN A 325 -7.17 6.44 -6.12
N LEU A 326 -6.50 6.80 -5.02
CA LEU A 326 -7.11 7.20 -3.76
C LEU A 326 -7.61 8.65 -3.81
N TYR A 327 -8.57 8.99 -2.95
CA TYR A 327 -9.12 10.34 -2.83
C TYR A 327 -8.92 10.86 -1.40
N ALA A 328 -8.37 12.06 -1.23
CA ALA A 328 -8.19 12.69 0.07
C ALA A 328 -9.44 13.45 0.56
N THR A 329 -10.46 13.61 -0.28
CA THR A 329 -11.74 14.24 0.04
C THR A 329 -12.34 13.80 1.39
N PRO A 330 -12.37 12.49 1.77
CA PRO A 330 -12.86 12.08 3.09
C PRO A 330 -12.05 12.66 4.27
N ILE A 331 -10.72 12.71 4.16
CA ILE A 331 -9.85 13.27 5.22
C ILE A 331 -10.15 14.76 5.40
N ALA A 332 -10.33 15.49 4.29
CA ALA A 332 -10.68 16.90 4.30
C ALA A 332 -12.08 17.14 4.88
N ILE A 333 -13.06 16.31 4.54
CA ILE A 333 -14.40 16.33 5.16
C ILE A 333 -14.28 16.15 6.67
N GLY A 334 -13.56 15.12 7.12
CA GLY A 334 -13.27 14.88 8.55
C GLY A 334 -12.66 16.10 9.23
N TYR A 335 -11.77 16.82 8.54
CA TYR A 335 -11.16 18.04 9.05
C TYR A 335 -12.19 19.18 9.19
N PHE A 336 -12.93 19.50 8.12
CA PHE A 336 -13.90 20.60 8.14
C PHE A 336 -15.13 20.33 9.01
N GLN A 337 -15.48 19.07 9.29
CA GLN A 337 -16.47 18.72 10.33
C GLN A 337 -16.08 19.22 11.72
N THR A 338 -14.78 19.29 12.04
CA THR A 338 -14.31 19.83 13.34
C THR A 338 -14.34 21.37 13.40
N ARG A 339 -14.53 22.04 12.26
CA ARG A 339 -14.61 23.50 12.17
C ARG A 339 -16.06 23.94 12.40
N GLN A 340 -16.23 25.02 13.19
CA GLN A 340 -17.53 25.65 13.39
C GLN A 340 -17.91 26.48 12.16
N LEU A 341 -18.35 25.79 11.11
CA LEU A 341 -18.80 26.41 9.86
C LEU A 341 -20.29 26.78 9.93
N GLN A 342 -20.71 27.79 9.16
CA GLN A 342 -22.10 28.22 9.02
C GLN A 342 -22.38 28.58 7.57
N ASN A 343 -23.52 28.12 7.05
CA ASN A 343 -23.98 28.32 5.68
C ASN A 343 -22.88 27.97 4.66
N VAL A 344 -22.45 26.70 4.63
CA VAL A 344 -21.28 26.28 3.85
C VAL A 344 -21.56 26.36 2.34
N VAL A 345 -20.60 26.89 1.58
CA VAL A 345 -20.59 26.87 0.12
C VAL A 345 -19.26 26.29 -0.35
N ILE A 346 -19.30 25.23 -1.14
CA ILE A 346 -18.13 24.67 -1.79
C ILE A 346 -17.95 25.37 -3.12
N VAL A 347 -16.74 25.87 -3.37
CA VAL A 347 -16.43 26.71 -4.53
C VAL A 347 -15.44 25.99 -5.43
N SER A 348 -15.80 25.79 -6.69
CA SER A 348 -14.85 25.40 -7.72
C SER A 348 -14.11 26.65 -8.23
N PRO A 349 -12.75 26.65 -8.28
CA PRO A 349 -11.98 27.80 -8.77
C PRO A 349 -12.10 28.00 -10.29
N ASP A 350 -12.47 26.95 -11.02
CA ASP A 350 -12.74 26.97 -12.46
C ASP A 350 -13.82 25.94 -12.86
N ALA A 351 -14.05 25.77 -14.16
CA ALA A 351 -15.02 24.81 -14.69
C ALA A 351 -14.57 23.33 -14.64
N GLY A 352 -13.26 23.05 -14.57
CA GLY A 352 -12.71 21.70 -14.48
C GLY A 352 -12.87 21.11 -13.08
N GLY A 353 -12.70 21.93 -12.04
CA GLY A 353 -12.85 21.52 -10.64
C GLY A 353 -14.29 21.19 -10.20
N VAL A 354 -15.32 21.47 -11.01
CA VAL A 354 -16.73 21.42 -10.57
C VAL A 354 -17.15 20.02 -10.11
N ALA A 355 -16.68 18.96 -10.79
CA ALA A 355 -16.97 17.59 -10.39
C ALA A 355 -16.37 17.25 -9.01
N ARG A 356 -15.17 17.76 -8.71
CA ARG A 356 -14.45 17.58 -7.44
C ARG A 356 -15.12 18.37 -6.31
N ALA A 357 -15.45 19.64 -6.57
CA ALA A 357 -16.20 20.48 -5.64
C ALA A 357 -17.57 19.87 -5.32
N LYS A 358 -18.25 19.27 -6.31
CA LYS A 358 -19.51 18.55 -6.10
C LYS A 358 -19.32 17.28 -5.24
N MET A 359 -18.32 16.44 -5.51
CA MET A 359 -18.02 15.26 -4.67
C MET A 359 -17.73 15.65 -3.22
N PHE A 360 -17.05 16.78 -3.01
CA PHE A 360 -16.79 17.33 -1.68
C PHE A 360 -18.07 17.82 -0.99
N GLN A 361 -18.98 18.48 -1.73
CA GLN A 361 -20.30 18.88 -1.24
C GLN A 361 -21.13 17.65 -0.82
N GLU A 362 -21.27 16.64 -1.70
CA GLU A 362 -22.02 15.41 -1.42
C GLU A 362 -21.45 14.65 -0.22
N GLY A 363 -20.11 14.63 -0.08
CA GLY A 363 -19.45 14.04 1.08
C GLY A 363 -19.67 14.80 2.39
N LEU A 364 -19.70 16.14 2.39
CA LEU A 364 -20.11 16.92 3.56
C LEU A 364 -21.58 16.70 3.91
N GLU A 365 -22.47 16.66 2.91
CA GLU A 365 -23.91 16.41 3.11
C GLU A 365 -24.18 15.04 3.73
N ALA A 366 -23.39 14.02 3.36
CA ALA A 366 -23.43 12.68 3.96
C ALA A 366 -23.10 12.69 5.47
N THR A 367 -22.41 13.72 5.97
CA THR A 367 -22.14 13.91 7.42
C THR A 367 -23.26 14.66 8.16
N GLY A 368 -24.32 15.09 7.45
CA GLY A 368 -25.40 15.93 7.96
C GLY A 368 -25.14 17.44 7.84
N MET A 369 -23.96 17.86 7.37
CA MET A 369 -23.65 19.28 7.14
C MET A 369 -24.15 19.72 5.76
N ARG A 370 -25.20 20.54 5.71
CA ARG A 370 -25.69 21.12 4.45
C ARG A 370 -24.65 22.06 3.85
N ALA A 371 -24.33 21.86 2.57
CA ALA A 371 -23.50 22.74 1.78
C ALA A 371 -24.20 23.12 0.47
N SER A 372 -23.88 24.27 -0.10
CA SER A 372 -24.24 24.62 -1.49
C SER A 372 -23.02 24.53 -2.40
N LEU A 373 -23.24 24.53 -3.71
CA LEU A 373 -22.16 24.59 -4.70
C LEU A 373 -22.12 25.97 -5.36
N ALA A 374 -20.91 26.47 -5.59
CA ALA A 374 -20.64 27.63 -6.43
C ALA A 374 -19.43 27.37 -7.35
N MET A 375 -19.30 28.16 -8.40
CA MET A 375 -18.20 28.08 -9.37
C MET A 375 -17.75 29.48 -9.75
N ILE A 376 -16.44 29.67 -9.81
CA ILE A 376 -15.80 30.85 -10.38
C ILE A 376 -15.53 30.61 -11.86
N ILE A 377 -15.84 31.61 -12.70
CA ILE A 377 -15.58 31.62 -14.14
C ILE A 377 -14.58 32.75 -14.43
N PRO A 378 -13.30 32.42 -14.73
CA PRO A 378 -12.33 33.41 -15.17
C PRO A 378 -12.74 34.04 -16.51
N ARG A 379 -12.91 35.37 -16.53
CA ARG A 379 -13.15 36.17 -17.73
C ARG A 379 -11.92 37.00 -18.06
N THR A 380 -11.11 36.48 -18.97
CA THR A 380 -9.98 37.22 -19.54
C THR A 380 -10.49 38.36 -20.43
N ARG A 381 -10.25 39.61 -20.04
CA ARG A 381 -10.48 40.80 -20.85
C ARG A 381 -9.15 41.45 -21.22
N VAL A 382 -8.98 41.82 -22.48
CA VAL A 382 -7.88 42.69 -22.91
C VAL A 382 -8.34 44.14 -22.70
N ALA A 383 -7.77 44.81 -21.70
CA ALA A 383 -8.01 46.23 -21.49
C ALA A 383 -7.13 47.04 -22.45
N GLN A 384 -7.75 47.68 -23.45
CA GLN A 384 -7.09 48.68 -24.29
C GLN A 384 -7.11 50.04 -23.58
N ASP A 385 -6.28 50.19 -22.55
CA ASP A 385 -6.02 51.48 -21.92
C ASP A 385 -4.53 51.81 -22.04
N SER A 386 -4.23 53.09 -22.35
CA SER A 386 -2.88 53.65 -22.58
C SER A 386 -1.94 52.96 -23.59
N GLY A 387 -2.45 52.10 -24.48
CA GLY A 387 -1.68 51.49 -25.58
C GLY A 387 -0.73 50.37 -25.16
N LEU A 388 -0.84 49.89 -23.92
CA LEU A 388 -0.17 48.69 -23.42
C LEU A 388 -1.21 47.59 -23.24
N GLU A 389 -1.00 46.42 -23.88
CA GLU A 389 -1.88 45.27 -23.65
C GLU A 389 -1.79 44.83 -22.18
N ARG A 390 -2.88 45.05 -21.43
CA ARG A 390 -3.05 44.50 -20.09
C ARG A 390 -4.18 43.47 -20.11
N THR A 391 -3.82 42.24 -19.80
CA THR A 391 -4.77 41.17 -19.51
C THR A 391 -5.35 41.38 -18.12
N VAL A 392 -6.61 41.80 -18.05
CA VAL A 392 -7.38 41.86 -16.82
C VAL A 392 -8.19 40.58 -16.72
N VAL A 393 -8.18 39.93 -15.55
CA VAL A 393 -9.00 38.75 -15.29
C VAL A 393 -10.13 39.19 -14.35
N ASP A 394 -11.29 39.47 -14.94
CA ASP A 394 -12.52 39.61 -14.16
C ASP A 394 -12.99 38.19 -13.76
N LEU A 395 -13.59 38.04 -12.59
CA LEU A 395 -14.15 36.75 -12.15
C LEU A 395 -15.68 36.84 -12.09
N ASP A 396 -16.37 35.94 -12.78
CA ASP A 396 -17.81 35.75 -12.59
C ASP A 396 -18.06 34.66 -11.56
N LEU A 397 -19.02 34.87 -10.66
CA LEU A 397 -19.47 33.86 -9.70
C LEU A 397 -20.84 33.30 -10.11
N VAL A 398 -20.92 31.98 -10.25
CA VAL A 398 -22.19 31.24 -10.34
C VAL A 398 -22.45 30.61 -8.98
N GLY A 399 -23.45 31.13 -8.26
CA GLY A 399 -23.82 30.70 -6.90
C GLY A 399 -24.01 31.90 -5.96
N ARG A 400 -24.43 31.64 -4.73
CA ARG A 400 -24.58 32.69 -3.69
C ARG A 400 -23.63 32.40 -2.53
N VAL A 401 -22.74 33.37 -2.25
CA VAL A 401 -21.71 33.27 -1.20
C VAL A 401 -21.86 34.30 -0.08
N SER A 402 -22.73 35.30 -0.26
CA SER A 402 -22.95 36.35 0.74
C SER A 402 -23.49 35.78 2.06
N GLY A 403 -22.75 35.99 3.16
CA GLY A 403 -23.03 35.48 4.50
C GLY A 403 -22.55 34.04 4.77
N CYS A 404 -21.90 33.40 3.80
CA CYS A 404 -21.51 31.99 3.83
C CYS A 404 -20.04 31.78 4.22
N ASP A 405 -19.71 30.65 4.85
CA ASP A 405 -18.33 30.16 4.82
C ASP A 405 -18.09 29.48 3.48
N CYS A 406 -17.07 29.93 2.75
CA CYS A 406 -16.71 29.35 1.46
C CYS A 406 -15.50 28.42 1.63
N ILE A 407 -15.54 27.25 1.00
CA ILE A 407 -14.38 26.34 0.88
C ILE A 407 -14.06 26.20 -0.60
N ILE A 408 -12.95 26.78 -1.06
CA ILE A 408 -12.44 26.56 -2.41
C ILE A 408 -11.81 25.16 -2.46
N VAL A 409 -12.21 24.31 -3.41
CA VAL A 409 -11.72 22.92 -3.52
C VAL A 409 -11.02 22.71 -4.86
N ASP A 410 -9.77 22.26 -4.81
CA ASP A 410 -8.94 21.95 -5.99
C ASP A 410 -8.14 20.65 -5.79
N ASP A 411 -7.41 20.15 -6.81
CA ASP A 411 -6.48 19.02 -6.63
C ASP A 411 -5.12 19.46 -6.09
N MET A 412 -4.63 20.64 -6.50
CA MET A 412 -3.30 21.09 -6.10
C MET A 412 -3.12 22.62 -6.10
N ILE A 413 -2.34 23.12 -5.15
CA ILE A 413 -1.98 24.55 -5.05
C ILE A 413 -0.50 24.71 -5.38
N ASP A 414 -0.22 25.50 -6.42
CA ASP A 414 1.13 25.73 -6.94
C ASP A 414 1.64 27.14 -6.59
N THR A 415 1.40 28.16 -7.41
CA THR A 415 1.80 29.54 -7.09
C THR A 415 0.82 30.27 -6.17
N ALA A 416 -0.28 29.64 -5.77
CA ALA A 416 -1.42 30.19 -5.02
C ALA A 416 -2.13 31.43 -5.61
N ASN A 417 -1.63 32.05 -6.68
CA ASN A 417 -2.18 33.28 -7.28
C ASN A 417 -3.68 33.19 -7.58
N THR A 418 -4.12 32.21 -8.38
CA THR A 418 -5.54 32.04 -8.74
C THR A 418 -6.42 31.83 -7.51
N LEU A 419 -5.94 31.06 -6.53
CA LEU A 419 -6.64 30.77 -5.27
C LEU A 419 -6.83 32.04 -4.43
N CYS A 420 -5.79 32.86 -4.28
CA CYS A 420 -5.85 34.09 -3.49
C CYS A 420 -6.71 35.17 -4.17
N VAL A 421 -6.68 35.27 -5.49
CA VAL A 421 -7.60 36.16 -6.25
C VAL A 421 -9.04 35.69 -6.08
N ALA A 422 -9.32 34.39 -6.21
CA ALA A 422 -10.63 33.80 -5.95
C ALA A 422 -11.13 34.08 -4.52
N ALA A 423 -10.27 33.92 -3.51
CA ALA A 423 -10.64 34.20 -2.11
C ALA A 423 -10.96 35.68 -1.86
N ASN A 424 -10.16 36.59 -2.43
CA ASN A 424 -10.40 38.02 -2.33
C ASN A 424 -11.72 38.43 -2.98
N GLU A 425 -12.10 37.81 -4.10
CA GLU A 425 -13.38 38.06 -4.76
C GLU A 425 -14.57 37.45 -4.01
N LEU A 426 -14.44 36.24 -3.45
CA LEU A 426 -15.48 35.69 -2.57
C LEU A 426 -15.73 36.62 -1.36
N THR A 427 -14.67 37.20 -0.81
CA THR A 427 -14.74 38.18 0.28
C THR A 427 -15.37 39.50 -0.18
N SER A 428 -15.05 40.01 -1.38
CA SER A 428 -15.67 41.22 -1.94
C SER A 428 -17.19 41.05 -2.16
N LEU A 429 -17.61 39.84 -2.55
CA LEU A 429 -19.00 39.41 -2.71
C LEU A 429 -19.69 39.05 -1.37
N GLY A 430 -19.02 39.27 -0.24
CA GLY A 430 -19.58 39.18 1.10
C GLY A 430 -19.57 37.79 1.73
N ALA A 431 -18.67 36.88 1.31
CA ALA A 431 -18.38 35.67 2.08
C ALA A 431 -17.93 36.03 3.50
N ARG A 432 -18.31 35.19 4.48
CA ARG A 432 -18.02 35.43 5.90
C ARG A 432 -16.59 35.06 6.27
N ARG A 433 -16.10 33.94 5.73
CA ARG A 433 -14.71 33.47 5.75
C ARG A 433 -14.48 32.65 4.49
N VAL A 434 -13.24 32.61 4.02
CA VAL A 434 -12.83 31.77 2.89
C VAL A 434 -11.73 30.82 3.34
N PHE A 435 -12.00 29.53 3.16
CA PHE A 435 -11.06 28.43 3.34
C PHE A 435 -10.66 27.90 1.98
N ALA A 436 -9.52 27.21 1.92
CA ALA A 436 -9.13 26.42 0.77
C ALA A 436 -8.82 24.98 1.19
N PHE A 437 -9.14 24.03 0.32
CA PHE A 437 -8.62 22.67 0.37
C PHE A 437 -8.04 22.29 -1.00
N ALA A 438 -6.86 21.69 -0.97
CA ALA A 438 -6.36 20.93 -2.11
C ALA A 438 -5.57 19.73 -1.64
N THR A 439 -5.58 18.63 -2.40
CA THR A 439 -4.81 17.45 -1.99
C THR A 439 -3.31 17.76 -1.96
N HIS A 440 -2.74 18.37 -3.00
CA HIS A 440 -1.30 18.58 -3.11
C HIS A 440 -0.87 20.04 -2.95
N GLY A 441 -0.15 20.37 -1.87
CA GLY A 441 0.49 21.67 -1.69
C GLY A 441 1.89 21.70 -2.30
N LEU A 442 2.05 22.21 -3.53
CA LEU A 442 3.36 22.44 -4.14
C LEU A 442 3.99 23.76 -3.67
N PHE A 443 3.18 24.81 -3.53
CA PHE A 443 3.56 26.13 -2.99
C PHE A 443 4.86 26.70 -3.57
N SER A 444 4.97 26.77 -4.90
CA SER A 444 6.17 27.25 -5.59
C SER A 444 6.25 28.79 -5.62
N GLY A 445 7.48 29.31 -5.71
CA GLY A 445 7.73 30.76 -5.77
C GLY A 445 7.26 31.49 -4.51
N SER A 446 6.51 32.58 -4.69
CA SER A 446 5.99 33.44 -3.62
C SER A 446 4.70 32.93 -2.96
N ALA A 447 4.28 31.68 -3.22
CA ALA A 447 2.97 31.17 -2.78
C ALA A 447 2.68 31.37 -1.28
N ALA A 448 3.68 31.19 -0.41
CA ALA A 448 3.54 31.39 1.04
C ALA A 448 3.18 32.85 1.39
N GLU A 449 3.95 33.81 0.86
CA GLU A 449 3.69 35.25 1.04
C GLU A 449 2.32 35.66 0.45
N THR A 450 1.98 35.11 -0.72
CA THR A 450 0.71 35.34 -1.40
C THR A 450 -0.49 34.79 -0.62
N ILE A 451 -0.34 33.65 0.08
CA ILE A 451 -1.36 33.10 0.98
C ILE A 451 -1.48 33.96 2.25
N GLU A 452 -0.36 34.30 2.89
CA GLU A 452 -0.37 35.09 4.13
C GLU A 452 -1.05 36.45 3.92
N GLY A 453 -0.73 37.16 2.84
CA GLY A 453 -1.33 38.44 2.47
C GLY A 453 -2.76 38.38 1.90
N SER A 454 -3.35 37.20 1.73
CA SER A 454 -4.71 37.04 1.17
C SER A 454 -5.83 37.11 2.22
N SER A 455 -7.08 37.16 1.75
CA SER A 455 -8.28 36.99 2.58
C SER A 455 -8.59 35.55 3.03
N LEU A 456 -7.74 34.57 2.70
CA LEU A 456 -7.89 33.20 3.19
C LEU A 456 -7.74 33.16 4.72
N GLU A 457 -8.66 32.45 5.38
CA GLU A 457 -8.60 32.11 6.80
C GLU A 457 -7.59 30.98 7.03
N GLU A 458 -7.70 29.91 6.23
CA GLU A 458 -6.87 28.71 6.34
C GLU A 458 -6.83 27.96 4.99
N VAL A 459 -5.67 27.38 4.67
CA VAL A 459 -5.38 26.59 3.47
C VAL A 459 -4.99 25.19 3.91
N VAL A 460 -5.90 24.24 3.73
CA VAL A 460 -5.72 22.84 4.13
C VAL A 460 -5.15 22.04 2.96
N VAL A 461 -4.03 21.35 3.19
CA VAL A 461 -3.43 20.41 2.21
C VAL A 461 -3.06 19.09 2.86
N THR A 462 -2.83 18.05 2.05
CA THR A 462 -2.33 16.77 2.59
C THR A 462 -0.80 16.73 2.65
N ASN A 463 -0.25 15.75 3.38
CA ASN A 463 1.19 15.41 3.36
C ASN A 463 1.63 14.53 2.19
N THR A 464 0.86 14.47 1.08
CA THR A 464 1.32 13.85 -0.18
C THR A 464 2.62 14.47 -0.72
N ILE A 465 2.84 15.77 -0.45
CA ILE A 465 4.07 16.52 -0.68
C ILE A 465 4.54 17.09 0.67
N PRO A 466 5.84 17.01 1.04
CA PRO A 466 6.33 17.65 2.26
C PRO A 466 6.31 19.18 2.11
N LEU A 467 5.90 19.90 3.14
CA LEU A 467 5.95 21.37 3.10
C LEU A 467 7.39 21.86 3.11
N SER A 468 7.72 22.79 2.22
CA SER A 468 9.03 23.43 2.21
C SER A 468 9.26 24.28 3.48
N PRO A 469 10.52 24.42 3.96
CA PRO A 469 10.82 25.23 5.14
C PRO A 469 10.44 26.71 5.00
N SER A 470 10.32 27.24 3.78
CA SER A 470 9.78 28.59 3.55
C SER A 470 8.29 28.65 3.86
N VAL A 471 7.48 27.72 3.35
CA VAL A 471 6.03 27.69 3.63
C VAL A 471 5.76 27.61 5.13
N GLN A 472 6.47 26.74 5.86
CA GLN A 472 6.29 26.59 7.31
C GLN A 472 6.67 27.84 8.13
N ARG A 473 7.55 28.70 7.58
CA ARG A 473 8.05 29.91 8.24
C ARG A 473 7.26 31.16 7.85
N ASP A 474 6.91 31.27 6.57
CA ASP A 474 6.46 32.51 5.94
C ASP A 474 4.92 32.63 5.89
N THR A 475 4.18 31.56 6.19
CA THR A 475 2.72 31.62 6.41
C THR A 475 2.24 30.77 7.58
N ARG A 476 1.23 31.28 8.31
CA ARG A 476 0.56 30.57 9.40
C ARG A 476 -0.78 29.96 8.98
N LYS A 477 -1.24 30.28 7.77
CA LYS A 477 -2.55 29.86 7.24
C LYS A 477 -2.51 28.48 6.60
N VAL A 478 -1.33 27.96 6.24
CA VAL A 478 -1.21 26.62 5.66
C VAL A 478 -1.25 25.57 6.77
N ARG A 479 -2.23 24.66 6.69
CA ARG A 479 -2.35 23.49 7.56
C ARG A 479 -2.20 22.22 6.75
N GLN A 480 -1.33 21.32 7.22
CA GLN A 480 -1.22 19.97 6.66
C GLN A 480 -2.05 18.95 7.47
N VAL A 481 -2.73 18.05 6.76
CA VAL A 481 -3.40 16.85 7.27
C VAL A 481 -2.75 15.60 6.67
N SER A 482 -2.80 14.45 7.37
CA SER A 482 -2.10 13.26 6.89
C SER A 482 -2.97 12.35 6.01
N VAL A 483 -2.37 11.82 4.94
CA VAL A 483 -2.87 10.68 4.15
C VAL A 483 -2.23 9.34 4.55
N GLY A 484 -1.33 9.32 5.54
CA GLY A 484 -0.59 8.12 5.95
C GLY A 484 -1.48 6.96 6.38
N LYS A 485 -2.62 7.23 7.03
CA LYS A 485 -3.61 6.19 7.38
C LYS A 485 -4.28 5.59 6.15
N LEU A 486 -4.73 6.44 5.22
CA LEU A 486 -5.36 6.05 3.97
C LEU A 486 -4.40 5.20 3.11
N LEU A 487 -3.13 5.62 3.00
CA LEU A 487 -2.09 4.90 2.25
C LEU A 487 -1.69 3.59 2.91
N ALA A 488 -1.55 3.54 4.24
CA ALA A 488 -1.31 2.30 4.97
C ALA A 488 -2.45 1.28 4.75
N GLN A 489 -3.70 1.71 4.90
CA GLN A 489 -4.86 0.84 4.65
C GLN A 489 -4.92 0.36 3.19
N ALA A 490 -4.60 1.21 2.21
CA ALA A 490 -4.54 0.83 0.81
C ALA A 490 -3.43 -0.21 0.53
N ILE A 491 -2.22 0.01 1.07
CA ILE A 491 -1.10 -0.95 0.99
C ILE A 491 -1.51 -2.31 1.57
N ASN A 492 -2.14 -2.32 2.75
CA ASN A 492 -2.62 -3.54 3.37
C ASN A 492 -3.65 -4.26 2.49
N CYS A 493 -4.67 -3.56 1.97
CA CYS A 493 -5.65 -4.16 1.06
C CYS A 493 -5.01 -4.70 -0.23
N ILE A 494 -4.03 -4.01 -0.81
CA ILE A 494 -3.27 -4.46 -1.99
C ILE A 494 -2.46 -5.74 -1.66
N HIS A 495 -1.94 -5.84 -0.42
CA HIS A 495 -1.19 -7.01 0.04
C HIS A 495 -2.10 -8.23 0.24
N THR A 496 -3.18 -8.08 1.03
CA THR A 496 -4.11 -9.17 1.37
C THR A 496 -5.03 -9.58 0.20
N GLY A 497 -5.17 -8.72 -0.81
CA GLY A 497 -6.14 -8.89 -1.89
C GLY A 497 -7.56 -8.41 -1.53
N ASP A 498 -7.71 -7.66 -0.44
CA ASP A 498 -8.97 -7.01 -0.07
C ASP A 498 -9.37 -5.88 -1.02
N SER A 499 -10.65 -5.53 -0.99
CA SER A 499 -11.20 -4.43 -1.78
C SER A 499 -10.75 -3.06 -1.26
N VAL A 500 -9.79 -2.45 -1.96
CA VAL A 500 -9.39 -1.04 -1.83
C VAL A 500 -10.59 -0.10 -1.94
N SER A 501 -11.64 -0.50 -2.69
CA SER A 501 -12.85 0.31 -2.91
C SER A 501 -13.60 0.69 -1.64
N ARG A 502 -13.38 -0.01 -0.52
CA ARG A 502 -13.95 0.34 0.80
C ARG A 502 -13.39 1.66 1.37
N LEU A 503 -12.23 2.10 0.90
CA LEU A 503 -11.56 3.33 1.34
C LEU A 503 -12.12 4.61 0.68
N PHE A 504 -13.01 4.44 -0.31
CA PHE A 504 -13.66 5.56 -1.01
C PHE A 504 -14.95 6.04 -0.32
N ASP A 505 -15.35 5.44 0.80
CA ASP A 505 -16.55 5.79 1.54
C ASP A 505 -16.39 7.15 2.25
N PRO A 506 -17.15 8.21 1.86
CA PRO A 506 -17.02 9.53 2.47
C PRO A 506 -17.32 9.55 3.98
N SER A 507 -18.14 8.60 4.48
CA SER A 507 -18.51 8.53 5.89
C SER A 507 -17.34 8.15 6.81
N GLN A 508 -16.26 7.57 6.25
CA GLN A 508 -15.05 7.20 7.01
C GLN A 508 -14.08 8.37 7.20
N GLY A 509 -14.39 9.58 6.73
CA GLY A 509 -13.51 10.75 6.76
C GLY A 509 -12.93 11.09 8.15
N ALA A 510 -13.78 11.14 9.18
CA ALA A 510 -13.33 11.36 10.56
C ALA A 510 -12.45 10.20 11.08
N THR A 511 -12.74 8.96 10.68
CA THR A 511 -11.92 7.78 11.01
C THR A 511 -10.57 7.81 10.31
N LEU A 512 -10.48 8.36 9.09
CA LEU A 512 -9.21 8.50 8.35
C LEU A 512 -8.32 9.62 8.90
N LEU A 513 -8.93 10.65 9.50
CA LEU A 513 -8.22 11.76 10.16
C LEU A 513 -7.61 11.38 11.53
N ALA A 514 -8.23 10.41 12.24
CA ALA A 514 -7.82 9.94 13.57
C ALA A 514 -6.77 8.81 13.52
#